data_AF-A0AAU8S6R0-F1
#
_entry.id   AF-A0AAU8S6R0-F1
#
_cell.length_a   1.000
_cell.length_b   1.000
_cell.length_c   1.000
_cell.angle_alpha   90.00
_cell.angle_beta   90.00
_cell.angle_gamma   90.00
#
_symmetry.space_group_name_H-M   'P 1'
#
loop_
_entity.id
_entity.type
_entity.pdbx_description
1 polymer ?
#
loop_
_entity_poly.entity_id
_entity_poly.type
_entity_poly.pdbx_seq_one_letter_code
_entity_poly.pdbx_strand_id
1 'polypeptide(L)'
;MKITDDMLTEMEPIVSQWIRERGTSMDGASYAAALELAAYVAARRTTPDRDAGLEDAAVLMEQRAAEIEACGNMTAHTMALIYRDEAEKIRALKTTPTAASREEGNG
;
A
#
# COMPACT_ATOMS: atom_id res chain seq x y z
N MET A 1 17.09 6.57 -5.41
CA MET A 1 17.16 6.71 -3.94
C MET A 1 16.49 5.48 -3.35
N LYS A 2 17.21 4.63 -2.60
CA LYS A 2 16.62 3.43 -1.96
C LYS A 2 16.10 3.84 -0.58
N ILE A 3 14.84 3.57 -0.29
CA ILE A 3 14.26 3.74 1.04
C ILE A 3 14.80 2.63 1.94
N THR A 4 15.44 3.00 3.05
CA THR A 4 16.04 2.08 4.05
C THR A 4 15.02 1.69 5.11
N ASP A 5 15.28 0.60 5.85
CA ASP A 5 14.38 0.12 6.91
C ASP A 5 14.24 1.12 8.08
N ASP A 6 15.29 1.89 8.34
CA ASP A 6 15.24 3.00 9.30
C ASP A 6 14.24 4.08 8.85
N MET A 7 14.30 4.46 7.56
CA MET A 7 13.36 5.44 7.00
C MET A 7 11.91 4.94 7.03
N LEU A 8 11.67 3.64 6.87
CA LEU A 8 10.34 3.05 6.97
C LEU A 8 9.82 3.07 8.41
N THR A 9 10.71 2.78 9.36
CA THR A 9 10.37 2.79 10.78
C THR A 9 10.01 4.19 11.25
N GLU A 10 10.68 5.21 10.73
CA GLU A 10 10.37 6.63 10.98
C GLU A 10 9.06 7.09 10.32
N MET A 11 8.76 6.60 9.11
CA MET A 11 7.57 7.05 8.34
C MET A 11 6.26 6.39 8.78
N GLU A 12 6.29 5.16 9.28
CA GLU A 12 5.09 4.41 9.70
C GLU A 12 4.16 5.18 10.65
N PRO A 13 4.63 5.75 11.79
CA PRO A 13 3.73 6.46 12.70
C PRO A 13 3.16 7.73 12.07
N ILE A 14 3.92 8.40 11.20
CA ILE A 14 3.50 9.63 10.51
C ILE A 14 2.37 9.34 9.53
N VAL A 15 2.53 8.30 8.70
CA VAL A 15 1.50 7.87 7.74
C VAL A 15 0.25 7.38 8.47
N SER A 16 0.43 6.59 9.53
CA SER A 16 -0.67 6.04 10.32
C SER A 16 -1.46 7.10 11.09
N GLN A 17 -0.79 8.15 11.57
CA GLN A 17 -1.42 9.29 12.20
C GLN A 17 -2.15 10.15 11.16
N TRP A 18 -1.51 10.40 10.02
CA TRP A 18 -2.08 11.20 8.96
C TRP A 18 -3.36 10.58 8.36
N ILE A 19 -3.38 9.25 8.15
CA ILE A 19 -4.58 8.50 7.75
C ILE A 19 -5.70 8.65 8.78
N ARG A 20 -5.38 8.57 10.08
CA ARG A 20 -6.36 8.71 11.17
C ARG A 20 -6.95 10.12 11.26
N GLU A 21 -6.13 11.15 11.05
CA GLU A 21 -6.55 12.55 11.14
C GLU A 21 -7.35 13.01 9.91
N ARG A 22 -7.13 12.37 8.74
CA ARG A 22 -7.62 12.89 7.45
C ARG A 22 -8.48 11.93 6.64
N GLY A 23 -8.87 10.78 7.19
CA GLY A 23 -9.52 9.67 6.48
C GLY A 23 -10.79 9.99 5.66
N THR A 24 -11.40 11.18 5.80
CA THR A 24 -12.56 11.63 5.02
C THR A 24 -12.37 12.97 4.30
N SER A 25 -11.27 13.69 4.54
CA SER A 25 -11.03 15.05 4.00
C SER A 25 -10.01 15.10 2.86
N MET A 26 -9.56 13.93 2.42
CA MET A 26 -8.52 13.76 1.42
C MET A 26 -9.14 13.45 0.05
N ASP A 27 -8.51 13.91 -1.03
CA ASP A 27 -8.90 13.42 -2.36
C ASP A 27 -8.60 11.92 -2.46
N GLY A 28 -9.43 11.18 -3.21
CA GLY A 28 -9.39 9.73 -3.26
C GLY A 28 -8.02 9.15 -3.66
N ALA A 29 -7.25 9.88 -4.47
CA ALA A 29 -5.94 9.47 -4.95
C ALA A 29 -4.86 9.64 -3.87
N SER A 30 -4.87 10.77 -3.15
CA SER A 30 -3.97 10.96 -2.00
C SER A 30 -4.25 9.94 -0.89
N TYR A 31 -5.50 9.53 -0.70
CA TYR A 31 -5.85 8.50 0.30
C TYR A 31 -5.37 7.11 -0.12
N ALA A 32 -5.50 6.76 -1.41
CA ALA A 32 -4.98 5.51 -1.96
C ALA A 32 -3.44 5.44 -1.84
N ALA A 33 -2.73 6.51 -2.21
CA ALA A 33 -1.28 6.60 -2.08
C ALA A 33 -0.81 6.49 -0.61
N ALA A 34 -1.59 7.02 0.34
CA ALA A 34 -1.34 6.86 1.78
C ALA A 34 -1.39 5.39 2.21
N LEU A 35 -2.40 4.68 1.73
CA LEU A 35 -2.62 3.26 2.03
C LEU A 35 -1.56 2.38 1.36
N GLU A 36 -1.16 2.68 0.12
CA GLU A 36 -0.04 2.01 -0.55
C GLU A 36 1.27 2.18 0.22
N LEU A 37 1.56 3.40 0.69
CA LEU A 37 2.76 3.67 1.49
C LEU A 37 2.71 2.93 2.83
N ALA A 38 1.56 2.90 3.50
CA ALA A 38 1.38 2.15 4.74
C ALA A 38 1.55 0.64 4.52
N ALA A 39 0.97 0.09 3.44
CA ALA A 39 1.13 -1.31 3.06
C ALA A 39 2.58 -1.65 2.71
N TYR A 40 3.26 -0.77 1.99
CA TYR A 40 4.68 -0.91 1.63
C TYR A 40 5.59 -0.93 2.87
N VAL A 41 5.34 -0.03 3.82
CA VAL A 41 6.06 0.04 5.10
C VAL A 41 5.80 -1.21 5.94
N ALA A 42 4.55 -1.68 6.01
CA ALA A 42 4.18 -2.89 6.72
C ALA A 42 4.83 -4.15 6.12
N ALA A 43 4.77 -4.31 4.79
CA ALA A 43 5.33 -5.46 4.07
C ALA A 43 6.86 -5.57 4.16
N ARG A 44 7.55 -4.49 4.50
CA ARG A 44 9.02 -4.45 4.64
C ARG A 44 9.52 -4.63 6.07
N ARG A 45 8.70 -4.36 7.09
CA ARG A 45 9.07 -4.61 8.50
C ARG A 45 9.19 -6.10 8.85
N THR A 46 8.68 -7.00 8.02
CA THR A 46 8.66 -8.45 8.27
C THR A 46 9.09 -9.25 7.03
N THR A 47 10.33 -9.74 7.01
CA THR A 47 10.65 -11.03 6.33
C THR A 47 9.72 -12.12 6.90
N PRO A 48 9.35 -13.27 6.27
CA PRO A 48 9.31 -13.76 4.89
C PRO A 48 7.89 -13.71 4.26
N ASP A 49 6.92 -13.09 4.92
CA ASP A 49 5.48 -13.13 4.56
C ASP A 49 5.03 -11.93 3.71
N ARG A 50 5.99 -11.31 3.01
CA ARG A 50 5.78 -10.15 2.14
C ARG A 50 4.62 -10.37 1.16
N ASP A 51 4.51 -11.58 0.62
CA ASP A 51 3.48 -11.91 -0.35
C ASP A 51 2.08 -12.01 0.27
N ALA A 52 1.98 -12.42 1.54
CA ALA A 52 0.73 -12.38 2.31
C ALA A 52 0.35 -10.93 2.66
N GLY A 53 1.32 -10.12 3.10
CA GLY A 53 1.08 -8.69 3.38
C GLY A 53 0.67 -7.88 2.14
N LEU A 54 1.21 -8.21 0.97
CA LEU A 54 0.78 -7.63 -0.31
C LEU A 54 -0.64 -8.09 -0.69
N GLU A 55 -0.99 -9.36 -0.44
CA GLU A 55 -2.34 -9.84 -0.70
C GLU A 55 -3.38 -9.16 0.21
N ASP A 56 -3.10 -9.05 1.50
CA ASP A 56 -3.98 -8.38 2.46
C ASP A 56 -4.21 -6.91 2.08
N ALA A 57 -3.16 -6.22 1.62
CA ALA A 57 -3.27 -4.86 1.12
C ALA A 57 -4.12 -4.74 -0.16
N ALA A 58 -3.97 -5.67 -1.11
CA ALA A 58 -4.79 -5.69 -2.32
C ALA A 58 -6.28 -5.96 -2.00
N VAL A 59 -6.56 -6.90 -1.09
CA VAL A 59 -7.92 -7.19 -0.63
C VAL A 59 -8.56 -5.98 0.05
N LEU A 60 -7.80 -5.24 0.86
CA LEU A 60 -8.30 -4.01 1.48
C LEU A 60 -8.70 -2.98 0.43
N MET A 61 -7.89 -2.80 -0.62
CA MET A 61 -8.21 -1.89 -1.72
C MET A 61 -9.49 -2.29 -2.46
N GLU A 62 -9.70 -3.59 -2.73
CA GLU A 62 -10.93 -4.09 -3.35
C GLU A 62 -12.16 -3.89 -2.48
N GLN A 63 -12.05 -4.12 -1.16
CA GLN A 63 -13.14 -3.86 -0.21
C GLN A 63 -13.53 -2.39 -0.22
N ARG A 64 -12.54 -1.48 -0.23
CA ARG A 64 -12.80 -0.04 -0.34
C ARG A 64 -13.42 0.34 -1.67
N ALA A 65 -12.98 -0.27 -2.78
CA ALA A 65 -13.62 -0.06 -4.07
C ALA A 65 -15.11 -0.44 -4.05
N ALA A 66 -15.46 -1.57 -3.42
CA ALA A 66 -16.85 -2.01 -3.28
C ALA A 66 -17.69 -1.06 -2.40
N GLU A 67 -17.14 -0.61 -1.27
CA GLU A 67 -17.79 0.36 -0.39
C GLU A 67 -18.03 1.71 -1.09
N ILE A 68 -17.05 2.19 -1.84
CA ILE A 68 -17.15 3.44 -2.61
C ILE A 68 -18.19 3.27 -3.71
N GLU A 69 -18.15 2.18 -4.49
CA GLU A 69 -19.08 1.94 -5.59
C GLU A 69 -20.55 1.86 -5.11
N ALA A 70 -20.77 1.37 -3.88
CA ALA A 70 -22.09 1.35 -3.25
C ALA A 70 -22.70 2.75 -3.06
N CYS A 71 -21.91 3.83 -3.11
CA CYS A 71 -22.42 5.20 -3.12
C CYS A 71 -23.15 5.61 -4.43
N GLY A 72 -23.07 4.79 -5.49
CA GLY A 72 -23.98 4.85 -6.65
C GLY A 72 -23.89 6.10 -7.53
N ASN A 73 -22.80 6.87 -7.46
CA ASN A 73 -22.58 8.06 -8.29
C ASN A 73 -21.32 7.93 -9.16
N MET A 74 -21.23 8.75 -10.21
CA MET A 74 -20.12 8.67 -11.20
C MET A 74 -18.74 8.94 -10.59
N THR A 75 -18.65 9.83 -9.61
CA THR A 75 -17.39 10.11 -8.89
C THR A 75 -16.95 8.90 -8.09
N ALA A 76 -17.90 8.29 -7.36
CA ALA A 76 -17.68 7.05 -6.63
C ALA A 76 -17.26 5.89 -7.56
N HIS A 77 -17.91 5.73 -8.71
CA HIS A 77 -17.51 4.72 -9.68
C HIS A 77 -16.07 4.94 -10.19
N THR A 78 -15.72 6.19 -10.50
CA THR A 78 -14.36 6.54 -10.93
C THR A 78 -13.33 6.25 -9.85
N MET A 79 -13.63 6.59 -8.59
CA MET A 79 -12.78 6.26 -7.45
C MET A 79 -12.66 4.75 -7.24
N ALA A 80 -13.74 3.99 -7.33
CA ALA A 80 -13.70 2.54 -7.20
C ALA A 80 -12.79 1.88 -8.26
N LEU A 81 -12.77 2.40 -9.48
CA LEU A 81 -11.84 1.94 -10.53
C LEU A 81 -10.38 2.20 -10.15
N ILE A 82 -10.05 3.35 -9.57
CA ILE A 82 -8.69 3.66 -9.10
C ILE A 82 -8.26 2.66 -8.03
N TYR A 83 -9.12 2.35 -7.06
CA TYR A 83 -8.81 1.40 -5.99
C TYR A 83 -8.62 -0.03 -6.52
N ARG A 84 -9.37 -0.44 -7.55
CA ARG A 84 -9.18 -1.73 -8.21
C ARG A 84 -7.85 -1.80 -8.96
N ASP A 85 -7.52 -0.76 -9.71
CA ASP A 85 -6.24 -0.64 -10.42
C ASP A 85 -5.04 -0.71 -9.45
N GLU A 86 -5.15 -0.06 -8.28
CA GLU A 86 -4.11 -0.17 -7.25
C GLU A 86 -4.03 -1.55 -6.58
N ALA A 87 -5.16 -2.23 -6.38
CA ALA A 87 -5.13 -3.62 -5.93
C ALA A 87 -4.36 -4.53 -6.90
N GLU A 88 -4.55 -4.34 -8.22
CA GLU A 88 -3.81 -5.09 -9.25
C GLU A 88 -2.31 -4.78 -9.22
N LYS A 89 -1.94 -3.50 -9.09
CA LYS A 89 -0.53 -3.08 -8.97
C LYS A 89 0.13 -3.66 -7.72
N ILE A 90 -0.55 -3.67 -6.58
CA ILE A 90 -0.05 -4.29 -5.34
C ILE A 90 0.20 -5.79 -5.55
N ARG A 91 -0.73 -6.51 -6.18
CA ARG A 91 -0.53 -7.94 -6.50
C ARG A 91 0.63 -8.17 -7.47
N ALA A 92 0.84 -7.26 -8.42
CA ALA A 92 1.98 -7.33 -9.34
C ALA A 92 3.35 -7.24 -8.60
N LEU A 93 3.41 -6.59 -7.43
CA LEU A 93 4.62 -6.53 -6.61
C LEU A 93 5.06 -7.90 -6.05
N LYS A 94 4.16 -8.90 -5.98
CA LYS A 94 4.50 -10.30 -5.62
C LYS A 94 5.33 -10.97 -6.71
N THR A 95 5.04 -10.64 -7.98
CA THR A 95 5.69 -11.27 -9.15
C THR A 95 7.04 -10.65 -9.51
N THR A 96 7.38 -9.50 -8.92
CA THR A 96 8.64 -8.84 -9.15
C THR A 96 9.72 -9.49 -8.29
N PRO A 97 10.79 -10.08 -8.88
CA PRO A 97 11.85 -10.70 -8.11
C PRO A 97 12.46 -9.68 -7.16
N THR A 98 12.34 -9.93 -5.86
CA THR A 98 13.08 -9.15 -4.86
C THR A 98 14.53 -9.57 -5.03
N ALA A 99 15.33 -8.77 -5.73
CA ALA A 99 16.76 -8.97 -5.82
C ALA A 99 17.33 -8.95 -4.39
N ALA A 100 17.51 -10.14 -3.81
CA ALA A 100 18.25 -10.33 -2.58
C ALA A 100 19.61 -9.68 -2.79
N SER A 101 19.88 -8.59 -2.07
CA SER A 101 21.22 -8.00 -2.08
C SER A 101 22.11 -8.98 -1.34
N ARG A 102 22.77 -9.83 -2.13
CA ARG A 102 23.93 -10.61 -1.73
C ARG A 102 25.08 -9.61 -1.60
N GLU A 103 25.43 -9.28 -0.37
CA GLU A 103 26.80 -8.88 0.00
C GLU A 103 27.25 -9.97 0.98
N GLU A 104 27.72 -11.11 0.49
CA GLU A 104 29.15 -11.39 0.34
C GLU A 104 29.97 -10.85 1.52
N GLY A 105 30.08 -11.69 2.54
CA GLY A 105 31.20 -11.61 3.46
C GLY A 105 32.50 -11.71 2.66
N ASN A 106 33.43 -10.82 2.97
CA ASN A 106 34.82 -11.03 2.62
C ASN A 106 35.66 -10.79 3.87
N GLY A 107 36.36 -11.85 4.27
CA GLY A 107 37.33 -11.84 5.36
C GLY A 107 38.66 -11.20 4.98
#